data_AF-A0A532TP35-F1
#
_entry.id   AF-A0A532TP35-F1
#
_cell.length_a   1.000
_cell.length_b   1.000
_cell.length_c   1.000
_cell.angle_alpha   90.00
_cell.angle_beta   90.00
_cell.angle_gamma   90.00
#
_symmetry.space_group_name_H-M   'P 1'
#
loop_
_entity.id
_entity.type
_entity.pdbx_description
1 polymer ?
#
loop_
_entity_poly.entity_id
_entity_poly.type
_entity_poly.pdbx_seq_one_letter_code
_entity_poly.pdbx_strand_id
1 'polypeptide(L)'
;MDPKYCSKTQKEVSTVLKSLFEWENLFSIKVKYFFEGWAVYLREKSMYPRCIVIFKPYSKESFSIKSFEINFDKIKSESYKELYVNESIYSISNLLSELKQIIYGKDMLGNIKKLLL
;
A
#
# COMPACT_ATOMS: atom_id res chain seq x y z
N MET A 1 -13.41 6.86 -23.08
CA MET A 1 -13.71 5.95 -21.94
C MET A 1 -12.96 6.46 -20.74
N ASP A 2 -13.62 6.58 -19.60
CA ASP A 2 -12.97 6.92 -18.34
C ASP A 2 -12.00 5.78 -17.96
N PRO A 3 -10.68 6.04 -17.78
CA PRO A 3 -9.66 5.03 -17.49
C PRO A 3 -9.97 4.15 -16.28
N LYS A 4 -10.78 4.66 -15.33
CA LYS A 4 -11.31 3.91 -14.19
C LYS A 4 -12.06 2.67 -14.63
N TYR A 5 -12.92 2.77 -15.65
CA TYR A 5 -13.83 1.70 -16.06
C TYR A 5 -13.31 0.86 -17.21
N CYS A 6 -12.07 1.06 -17.66
CA CYS A 6 -11.53 0.22 -18.72
C CYS A 6 -11.25 -1.20 -18.20
N SER A 7 -11.39 -2.19 -19.08
CA SER A 7 -11.25 -3.61 -18.72
C SER A 7 -9.86 -3.95 -18.17
N LYS A 8 -8.80 -3.31 -18.69
CA LYS A 8 -7.43 -3.44 -18.18
C LYS A 8 -7.35 -3.03 -16.70
N THR A 9 -7.76 -1.81 -16.38
CA THR A 9 -7.75 -1.29 -14.99
C THR A 9 -8.56 -2.16 -14.05
N GLN A 10 -9.79 -2.53 -14.43
CA GLN A 10 -10.65 -3.34 -13.56
C GLN A 10 -10.08 -4.75 -13.33
N LYS A 11 -9.43 -5.34 -14.35
CA LYS A 11 -8.73 -6.62 -14.19
C LYS A 11 -7.51 -6.50 -13.27
N GLU A 12 -6.73 -5.44 -13.39
CA GLU A 12 -5.57 -5.18 -12.51
C GLU A 12 -6.02 -5.00 -11.05
N VAL A 13 -6.99 -4.12 -10.81
CA VAL A 13 -7.53 -3.85 -9.46
C VAL A 13 -8.10 -5.12 -8.85
N SER A 14 -8.93 -5.87 -9.59
CA SER A 14 -9.53 -7.10 -9.08
C SER A 14 -8.49 -8.18 -8.78
N THR A 15 -7.42 -8.26 -9.56
CA THR A 15 -6.31 -9.20 -9.30
C THR A 15 -5.60 -8.84 -7.99
N VAL A 16 -5.26 -7.56 -7.81
CA VAL A 16 -4.63 -7.11 -6.56
C VAL A 16 -5.55 -7.36 -5.37
N LEU A 17 -6.82 -6.98 -5.45
CA LEU A 17 -7.78 -7.17 -4.35
C LEU A 17 -7.98 -8.62 -3.95
N LYS A 18 -8.05 -9.54 -4.92
CA LYS A 18 -8.17 -10.98 -4.63
C LYS A 18 -6.96 -11.49 -3.83
N SER A 19 -5.75 -11.07 -4.18
CA SER A 19 -4.55 -11.45 -3.43
C SER A 19 -4.50 -10.80 -2.03
N LEU A 20 -5.07 -9.62 -1.87
CA LEU A 20 -5.14 -8.95 -0.56
C LEU A 20 -6.15 -9.57 0.40
N PHE A 21 -7.11 -10.34 -0.11
CA PHE A 21 -8.15 -10.97 0.70
C PHE A 21 -7.57 -11.89 1.78
N GLU A 22 -6.41 -12.53 1.53
CA GLU A 22 -5.68 -13.33 2.51
C GLU A 22 -5.30 -12.54 3.78
N TRP A 23 -5.26 -11.21 3.70
CA TRP A 23 -4.85 -10.32 4.78
C TRP A 23 -5.99 -9.49 5.37
N GLU A 24 -7.25 -9.78 5.01
CA GLU A 24 -8.42 -9.00 5.45
C GLU A 24 -8.60 -8.97 6.97
N ASN A 25 -8.15 -10.01 7.68
CA ASN A 25 -8.22 -10.07 9.14
C ASN A 25 -7.23 -9.11 9.80
N LEU A 26 -6.10 -8.82 9.15
CA LEU A 26 -5.08 -7.90 9.64
C LEU A 26 -5.33 -6.45 9.19
N PHE A 27 -5.84 -6.27 7.96
CA PHE A 27 -5.98 -4.96 7.33
C PHE A 27 -7.42 -4.69 6.87
N SER A 28 -7.87 -3.46 7.11
CA SER A 28 -8.99 -2.86 6.39
C SER A 28 -8.52 -2.41 5.01
N ILE A 29 -9.16 -2.89 3.96
CA ILE A 29 -8.76 -2.63 2.57
C ILE A 29 -9.75 -1.65 1.93
N LYS A 30 -9.23 -0.58 1.31
CA LYS A 30 -10.05 0.41 0.59
C LYS A 30 -9.44 0.77 -0.75
N VAL A 31 -10.23 0.73 -1.81
CA VAL A 31 -9.83 1.23 -3.13
C VAL A 31 -10.33 2.65 -3.32
N LYS A 32 -9.50 3.51 -3.89
CA LYS A 32 -9.89 4.82 -4.39
C LYS A 32 -9.42 5.00 -5.83
N TYR A 33 -10.26 5.64 -6.63
CA TYR A 33 -9.92 6.04 -7.99
C TYR A 33 -9.73 7.55 -8.02
N PHE A 34 -8.69 7.98 -8.72
CA PHE A 34 -8.33 9.38 -8.93
C PHE A 34 -8.30 9.64 -10.44
N PHE A 35 -8.16 10.92 -10.81
CA PHE A 35 -8.02 11.31 -12.21
C PHE A 35 -6.77 10.69 -12.85
N GLU A 36 -5.67 10.60 -12.10
CA GLU A 36 -4.37 10.16 -12.59
C GLU A 36 -4.09 8.65 -12.40
N GLY A 37 -4.90 7.95 -11.61
CA GLY A 37 -4.66 6.54 -11.30
C GLY A 37 -5.61 5.98 -10.26
N TRP A 38 -5.23 4.86 -9.66
CA TRP A 38 -5.96 4.23 -8.57
C TRP A 38 -5.03 3.87 -7.43
N ALA A 39 -5.57 3.84 -6.22
CA ALA A 39 -4.85 3.43 -5.02
C ALA A 39 -5.62 2.37 -4.24
N VAL A 40 -4.87 1.47 -3.61
CA VAL A 40 -5.37 0.54 -2.60
C VAL A 40 -4.70 0.87 -1.29
N TYR A 41 -5.52 1.15 -0.28
CA TYR A 41 -5.10 1.43 1.08
C TYR A 41 -5.32 0.19 1.92
N LEU A 42 -4.29 -0.27 2.61
CA LEU A 42 -4.36 -1.29 3.63
C LEU A 42 -4.08 -0.60 4.97
N ARG A 43 -5.07 -0.54 5.85
CA ARG A 43 -4.94 0.05 7.18
C ARG A 43 -5.02 -1.05 8.23
N GLU A 44 -3.97 -1.20 9.02
CA GLU A 44 -3.89 -2.26 10.03
C GLU A 44 -4.97 -2.06 11.10
N LYS A 45 -5.60 -3.16 11.52
CA LYS A 45 -6.70 -3.17 12.51
C LYS A 45 -6.20 -3.26 13.96
N SER A 46 -4.89 -3.42 14.18
CA SER A 46 -4.27 -3.70 15.48
C SER A 46 -3.83 -2.45 16.25
N MET A 47 -3.20 -2.63 17.42
CA MET A 47 -2.73 -1.55 18.30
C MET A 47 -1.55 -0.73 17.77
N TYR A 48 -0.79 -1.25 16.79
CA TYR A 48 0.27 -0.49 16.11
C TYR A 48 -0.23 -0.12 14.71
N PRO A 49 -0.89 1.03 14.55
CA PRO A 49 -1.60 1.35 13.32
C PRO A 49 -0.60 1.66 12.19
N ARG A 50 -0.49 0.74 11.22
CA ARG A 50 0.23 0.98 9.96
C ARG A 50 -0.74 1.25 8.81
N CYS A 51 -0.28 2.05 7.84
CA CYS A 51 -0.96 2.23 6.56
C CYS A 51 -0.02 1.88 5.42
N ILE A 52 -0.41 0.93 4.57
CA ILE A 52 0.28 0.62 3.32
C ILE A 52 -0.58 1.14 2.17
N VAL A 53 0.05 1.88 1.26
CA VAL A 53 -0.59 2.46 0.09
C VAL A 53 0.07 1.91 -1.16
N ILE A 54 -0.71 1.21 -1.98
CA ILE A 54 -0.34 0.82 -3.34
C ILE A 54 -0.96 1.84 -4.27
N PHE A 55 -0.18 2.42 -5.18
CA PHE A 55 -0.68 3.37 -6.17
C PHE A 55 -0.20 3.01 -7.58
N LYS A 56 -1.12 3.13 -8.55
CA LYS A 56 -0.87 2.83 -9.96
C LYS A 56 -1.43 3.96 -10.83
N PRO A 57 -0.56 4.77 -11.45
CA PRO A 57 -0.99 5.73 -12.47
C PRO A 57 -1.58 5.01 -13.69
N TYR A 58 -2.56 5.63 -14.35
CA TYR A 58 -3.07 5.13 -15.63
C TYR A 58 -2.04 5.28 -16.77
N SER A 59 -1.16 6.28 -16.67
CA SER A 59 -0.17 6.64 -17.70
C SER A 59 1.15 5.88 -17.60
N LYS A 60 1.36 5.09 -16.54
CA LYS A 60 2.60 4.33 -16.31
C LYS A 60 2.30 2.85 -16.19
N GLU A 61 3.25 1.99 -16.55
CA GLU A 61 3.13 0.53 -16.40
C GLU A 61 3.62 0.02 -15.02
N SER A 62 4.19 0.89 -14.18
CA SER A 62 4.68 0.53 -12.84
C SER A 62 3.71 0.90 -11.72
N PHE A 63 3.78 0.11 -10.64
CA PHE A 63 3.16 0.41 -9.35
C PHE A 63 4.16 1.15 -8.45
N SER A 64 3.63 1.85 -7.45
CA SER A 64 4.38 2.33 -6.30
C SER A 64 3.75 1.77 -5.02
N ILE A 65 4.58 1.56 -4.00
CA ILE A 65 4.12 1.16 -2.66
C ILE A 65 4.80 2.03 -1.62
N LYS A 66 4.01 2.50 -0.65
CA LYS A 66 4.47 3.28 0.50
C LYS A 66 3.91 2.68 1.77
N SER A 67 4.71 2.62 2.83
CA SER A 67 4.26 2.22 4.17
C SER A 67 4.47 3.35 5.16
N PHE A 68 3.51 3.53 6.05
CA PHE A 68 3.48 4.59 7.05
C PHE A 68 3.15 4.03 8.43
N GLU A 69 3.86 4.51 9.44
CA GLU A 69 3.45 4.45 10.83
C GLU A 69 2.42 5.57 11.07
N ILE A 70 1.27 5.23 11.65
CA ILE A 70 0.27 6.21 12.04
C ILE A 70 0.49 6.52 13.53
N ASN A 71 0.68 7.79 13.85
CA ASN A 71 0.73 8.25 15.24
C ASN A 71 -0.53 9.07 15.53
N PHE A 72 -1.12 8.83 16.69
CA PHE A 72 -2.23 9.65 17.19
C PHE A 72 -1.66 10.68 18.16
N ASP A 73 -1.88 11.96 17.89
CA ASP A 73 -1.55 12.99 18.85
C ASP A 73 -2.58 13.04 20.01
N LYS A 74 -2.31 13.87 21.02
CA LYS A 74 -3.20 14.06 22.19
C LYS A 74 -4.61 14.57 21.82
N ILE A 75 -4.80 15.06 20.59
CA ILE A 75 -6.04 15.64 20.06
C ILE A 75 -6.73 14.66 19.09
N LYS A 76 -6.23 13.42 18.96
CA LYS A 76 -6.68 12.37 18.01
C LYS A 76 -6.48 12.74 16.53
N SER A 77 -5.63 13.71 16.23
CA SER A 77 -5.19 13.96 14.86
C SER A 77 -4.18 12.87 14.45
N GLU A 78 -4.34 12.36 13.23
CA GLU A 78 -3.46 11.35 12.66
C GLU A 78 -2.25 12.04 12.02
N SER A 79 -1.06 11.66 12.45
CA SER A 79 0.19 11.98 11.77
C SER A 79 0.77 10.71 11.15
N TYR A 80 1.37 10.86 9.98
CA TYR A 80 1.89 9.76 9.19
C TYR A 80 3.40 9.91 9.05
N LYS A 81 4.13 8.91 9.51
CA LYS A 81 5.59 8.83 9.36
C LYS A 81 5.91 7.76 8.33
N GLU A 82 6.58 8.13 7.26
CA GLU A 82 7.01 7.17 6.23
C GLU A 82 8.01 6.17 6.82
N LEU A 83 7.73 4.88 6.59
CA LEU A 83 8.59 3.76 6.96
C LEU A 83 9.31 3.18 5.74
N TYR A 84 8.64 3.17 4.60
CA TYR A 84 9.12 2.54 3.39
C TYR A 84 8.53 3.19 2.14
N VAL A 85 9.34 3.26 1.08
CA VAL A 85 8.91 3.68 -0.24
C VAL A 85 9.60 2.85 -1.32
N ASN A 86 8.83 2.41 -2.31
CA ASN A 86 9.34 1.94 -3.59
C ASN A 86 8.47 2.54 -4.70
N GLU A 87 9.08 3.42 -5.48
CA GLU A 87 8.40 4.23 -6.50
C GLU A 87 8.18 3.48 -7.83
N SER A 88 8.76 2.29 -8.01
CA SER A 88 8.70 1.59 -9.30
C SER A 88 8.80 0.09 -9.17
N ILE A 89 7.63 -0.56 -9.21
CA ILE A 89 7.49 -2.01 -9.26
C ILE A 89 6.82 -2.39 -10.58
N TYR A 90 7.54 -3.17 -11.38
CA TYR A 90 7.06 -3.63 -12.68
C TYR A 90 6.49 -5.05 -12.53
N SER A 91 5.22 -5.22 -12.87
CA SER A 91 4.38 -6.43 -12.70
C SER A 91 3.67 -6.59 -11.34
N ILE A 92 2.53 -7.28 -11.41
CA ILE A 92 1.72 -7.67 -10.24
C ILE A 92 2.48 -8.67 -9.35
N SER A 93 3.22 -9.62 -9.94
CA SER A 93 3.96 -10.62 -9.15
C SER A 93 5.00 -9.96 -8.24
N ASN A 94 5.76 -8.99 -8.77
CA ASN A 94 6.73 -8.24 -7.98
C ASN A 94 6.04 -7.39 -6.91
N LEU A 95 4.88 -6.77 -7.22
CA LEU A 95 4.09 -6.02 -6.26
C LEU A 95 3.65 -6.90 -5.08
N LEU A 96 3.12 -8.10 -5.36
CA LEU A 96 2.65 -9.01 -4.32
C LEU A 96 3.80 -9.55 -3.46
N SER A 97 4.94 -9.84 -4.06
CA SER A 97 6.16 -10.24 -3.34
C SER A 97 6.64 -9.13 -2.41
N GLU A 98 6.74 -7.89 -2.91
CA GLU A 98 7.16 -6.73 -2.13
C GLU A 98 6.19 -6.43 -0.99
N LEU A 99 4.89 -6.44 -1.26
CA LEU A 99 3.86 -6.26 -0.25
C LEU A 99 3.95 -7.33 0.85
N LYS A 100 4.14 -8.61 0.49
CA LYS A 100 4.27 -9.69 1.48
C LYS A 100 5.46 -9.44 2.42
N GLN A 101 6.59 -8.98 1.88
CA GLN A 101 7.75 -8.62 2.70
C GLN A 101 7.45 -7.43 3.63
N ILE A 102 6.72 -6.42 3.18
CA ILE A 102 6.29 -5.27 3.99
C ILE A 102 5.34 -5.73 5.11
N ILE A 103 4.35 -6.57 4.80
CA ILE A 103 3.44 -7.14 5.81
C ILE A 103 4.23 -7.90 6.87
N TYR A 104 5.28 -8.63 6.48
CA TYR A 104 6.21 -9.33 7.38
C TYR A 104 7.25 -8.41 8.07
N GLY A 105 7.13 -7.09 7.91
CA GLY A 105 7.87 -6.11 8.68
C GLY A 105 9.17 -5.60 8.03
N LYS A 106 9.40 -5.84 6.74
CA LYS A 106 10.54 -5.26 6.00
C LYS A 106 10.66 -3.74 6.19
N ASP A 107 9.53 -3.04 6.22
CA ASP A 107 9.42 -1.59 6.43
C ASP A 107 9.86 -1.17 7.83
N MET A 108 9.56 -1.96 8.86
CA MET A 108 9.93 -1.69 10.24
C MET A 108 11.40 -2.00 10.53
N LEU A 109 11.94 -3.08 9.95
CA LEU A 109 13.32 -3.52 10.18
C LEU A 109 14.36 -2.55 9.61
N GLY A 110 14.03 -1.83 8.53
CA GLY A 110 14.91 -0.82 7.93
C GLY A 110 15.30 0.31 8.90
N ASN A 111 14.39 0.69 9.80
CA ASN A 111 14.66 1.72 10.82
C ASN A 111 15.52 1.21 11.98
N ILE A 112 15.47 -0.08 12.31
CA ILE A 112 16.30 -0.66 13.39
C ILE A 112 17.79 -0.56 13.04
N LYS A 113 18.18 -0.79 11.78
CA LYS A 113 19.57 -0.64 11.34
C LYS A 113 20.12 0.78 11.48
N LYS A 114 19.26 1.81 11.38
CA LYS A 114 19.66 3.22 11.58
C LYS A 114 19.81 3.61 13.05
N LEU A 115 19.22 2.85 13.97
CA LEU A 115 19.35 3.07 15.42
C LEU A 115 20.55 2.34 16.03
N LEU A 116 21.14 1.39 15.30
CA LEU A 116 22.32 0.61 15.68
C LEU A 116 23.63 1.18 15.08
N LEU A 117 23.54 2.31 14.39
CA LEU A 117 24.67 3.10 13.86
C LEU A 117 24.67 4.46 14.56
#